data_AF-A0A8W8NG76-F1
#
_entry.id   AF-A0A8W8NG76-F1
#
_cell.length_a   1.000
_cell.length_b   1.000
_cell.length_c   1.000
_cell.angle_alpha   90.00
_cell.angle_beta   90.00
_cell.angle_gamma   90.00
#
_symmetry.space_group_name_H-M   'P 1'
#
loop_
_entity.id
_entity.type
_entity.pdbx_description
1 polymer ?
#
loop_
_entity_poly.entity_id
_entity_poly.type
_entity_poly.pdbx_seq_one_letter_code
_entity_poly.pdbx_strand_id
1 'polypeptide(L)'
;SLTQKALTCDACAQEVTAWLQANRFSSYKQIFQNFSGADLLRLTRDDLIQICGLADGIRLNNALQSKAIRPRLIIYVCQESDSVYHALYLEHLTSQELLEKLAKLYNVSGEQIGELYCQGPSGIYVLLNDEVLQNMSEQSRFCVEAMKSETSDQYKVLLKSIS
;
A
#
# COMPACT_ATOMS: atom_id res chain seq x y z
N SER A 1 5.98 -3.73 6.23
CA SER A 1 5.15 -4.64 5.42
C SER A 1 5.91 -5.10 4.19
N LEU A 2 6.10 -6.41 4.01
CA LEU A 2 6.75 -6.97 2.84
C LEU A 2 5.77 -6.90 1.66
N THR A 3 5.94 -5.91 0.79
CA THR A 3 5.32 -5.93 -0.54
C THR A 3 5.73 -7.24 -1.22
N GLN A 4 4.75 -8.11 -1.44
CA GLN A 4 4.95 -9.40 -2.11
C GLN A 4 5.38 -9.10 -3.56
N LYS A 5 6.67 -9.28 -3.85
CA LYS A 5 7.24 -8.98 -5.18
C LYS A 5 6.53 -9.85 -6.23
N ALA A 6 5.87 -9.21 -7.19
CA ALA A 6 5.24 -9.90 -8.30
C ALA A 6 6.30 -10.63 -9.16
N LEU A 7 5.93 -11.79 -9.69
CA LEU A 7 6.77 -12.50 -10.65
C LEU A 7 6.67 -11.80 -12.03
N THR A 8 7.79 -11.62 -12.69
CA THR A 8 7.88 -10.96 -14.01
C THR A 8 8.14 -11.98 -15.12
N CYS A 9 7.85 -11.64 -16.37
CA CYS A 9 7.99 -12.55 -17.51
C CYS A 9 9.45 -12.85 -17.90
N ASP A 10 10.38 -11.97 -17.53
CA ASP A 10 11.82 -12.11 -17.74
C ASP A 10 12.52 -12.93 -16.65
N ALA A 11 11.80 -13.33 -15.59
CA ALA A 11 12.36 -14.13 -14.51
C ALA A 11 12.92 -15.47 -15.03
N CYS A 12 14.13 -15.81 -14.60
CA CYS A 12 14.74 -17.11 -14.90
C CYS A 12 14.18 -18.22 -14.01
N ALA A 13 14.46 -19.48 -14.33
CA ALA A 13 13.93 -20.63 -13.58
C ALA A 13 14.35 -20.67 -12.10
N GLN A 14 15.54 -20.14 -11.78
CA GLN A 14 15.99 -19.99 -10.39
C GLN A 14 15.13 -18.97 -9.63
N GLU A 15 14.81 -17.84 -10.27
CA GLU A 15 13.97 -16.79 -9.69
C GLU A 15 12.52 -17.27 -9.53
N VAL A 16 11.99 -18.03 -10.49
CA VAL A 16 10.67 -18.70 -10.36
C VAL A 16 10.65 -19.62 -9.15
N THR A 17 11.68 -20.45 -8.99
CA THR A 17 11.78 -21.38 -7.87
C THR A 17 11.89 -20.65 -6.52
N ALA A 18 12.65 -19.55 -6.46
CA ALA A 18 12.74 -18.69 -5.28
C ALA A 18 11.42 -17.97 -4.98
N TRP A 19 10.69 -17.55 -6.01
CA TRP A 19 9.38 -16.94 -5.87
C TRP A 19 8.36 -17.94 -5.31
N LEU A 20 8.31 -19.17 -5.83
CA LEU A 20 7.45 -20.23 -5.30
C LEU A 20 7.75 -20.51 -3.81
N GLN A 21 9.01 -20.41 -3.38
CA GLN A 21 9.40 -20.53 -1.98
C GLN A 21 8.81 -19.44 -1.11
N ALA A 22 9.06 -18.18 -1.49
CA ALA A 22 8.60 -17.00 -0.77
C ALA A 22 7.06 -16.97 -0.64
N ASN A 23 6.36 -17.51 -1.65
CA ASN A 23 4.90 -17.51 -1.73
C ASN A 23 4.23 -18.77 -1.16
N ARG A 24 4.97 -19.60 -0.41
CA ARG A 24 4.46 -20.84 0.23
C ARG A 24 3.96 -21.90 -0.77
N PHE A 25 4.57 -21.97 -1.95
CA PHE A 25 4.36 -23.00 -2.98
C PHE A 25 5.58 -23.93 -3.12
N SER A 26 6.33 -24.13 -2.02
CA SER A 26 7.58 -24.91 -2.02
C SER A 26 7.43 -26.36 -2.49
N SER A 27 6.25 -26.96 -2.36
CA SER A 27 5.96 -28.33 -2.83
C SER A 27 6.01 -28.46 -4.35
N TYR A 28 5.83 -27.36 -5.09
CA TYR A 28 5.75 -27.34 -6.56
C TYR A 28 7.07 -26.95 -7.24
N LYS A 29 8.15 -26.71 -6.47
CA LYS A 29 9.46 -26.34 -7.02
C LYS A 29 9.97 -27.32 -8.07
N GLN A 30 9.88 -28.62 -7.78
CA GLN A 30 10.36 -29.68 -8.66
C GLN A 30 9.57 -29.72 -9.98
N ILE A 31 8.26 -29.45 -9.89
CA ILE A 31 7.38 -29.44 -11.06
C ILE A 31 7.73 -28.27 -12.00
N PHE A 32 7.98 -27.09 -11.44
CA PHE A 32 8.27 -25.87 -12.19
C PHE A 32 9.77 -25.54 -12.29
N GLN A 33 10.67 -26.48 -11.97
CA GLN A 33 12.11 -26.20 -11.82
C GLN A 33 12.80 -25.64 -13.07
N ASN A 34 12.23 -25.89 -14.25
CA ASN A 34 12.75 -25.46 -15.55
C ASN A 34 11.89 -24.37 -16.20
N PHE A 35 10.83 -23.90 -15.53
CA PHE A 35 9.95 -22.89 -16.08
C PHE A 35 10.58 -21.52 -15.95
N SER A 36 10.64 -20.75 -17.03
CA SER A 36 10.84 -19.31 -16.94
C SER A 36 9.59 -18.61 -16.41
N GLY A 37 9.72 -17.33 -16.04
CA GLY A 37 8.59 -16.49 -15.67
C GLY A 37 7.53 -16.44 -16.78
N ALA A 38 7.95 -16.31 -18.03
CA ALA A 38 7.06 -16.34 -19.19
C ALA A 38 6.31 -17.68 -19.34
N ASP A 39 6.96 -18.81 -19.07
CA ASP A 39 6.31 -20.13 -19.17
C ASP A 39 5.26 -20.29 -18.06
N LEU A 40 5.61 -19.94 -16.82
CA LEU A 40 4.71 -20.06 -15.69
C LEU A 40 3.51 -19.10 -15.80
N LEU A 41 3.74 -17.87 -16.27
CA LEU A 41 2.68 -16.86 -16.46
C LEU A 41 1.76 -17.15 -17.67
N ARG A 42 2.18 -17.99 -18.62
CA ARG A 42 1.33 -18.43 -19.75
C ARG A 42 0.34 -19.52 -19.37
N LEU A 43 0.57 -20.24 -18.27
CA LEU A 43 -0.35 -21.26 -17.81
C LEU A 43 -1.71 -20.63 -17.49
N THR A 44 -2.77 -21.25 -17.99
CA THR A 44 -4.12 -20.87 -17.65
C THR A 44 -4.47 -21.31 -16.22
N ARG A 45 -5.56 -20.76 -15.69
CA ARG A 45 -6.09 -21.22 -14.40
C ARG A 45 -6.37 -22.73 -14.40
N ASP A 46 -6.85 -23.29 -15.51
CA ASP A 46 -7.18 -24.70 -15.61
C ASP A 46 -5.92 -25.57 -15.64
N ASP A 47 -4.86 -25.13 -16.35
CA ASP A 47 -3.56 -25.82 -16.33
C ASP A 47 -3.01 -25.89 -14.90
N LEU A 48 -3.05 -24.78 -14.17
CA LEU A 48 -2.59 -24.70 -12.78
C LEU A 48 -3.42 -25.58 -11.84
N ILE A 49 -4.73 -25.67 -12.05
CA ILE A 49 -5.62 -26.57 -11.29
C ILE A 49 -5.31 -28.04 -11.60
N GLN A 50 -5.00 -28.37 -12.85
CA GLN A 50 -4.63 -29.74 -13.23
C GLN A 50 -3.28 -30.15 -12.64
N ILE A 51 -2.31 -29.23 -12.60
CA ILE A 51 -0.95 -29.51 -12.09
C ILE A 51 -0.91 -29.52 -10.55
N CYS A 52 -1.52 -28.52 -9.91
CA CYS A 52 -1.40 -28.30 -8.45
C CYS A 52 -2.64 -28.78 -7.66
N GLY A 53 -3.69 -29.23 -8.33
CA GLY A 53 -4.99 -29.50 -7.71
C GLY A 53 -5.82 -28.23 -7.51
N LEU A 54 -7.12 -28.40 -7.24
CA LEU A 54 -8.10 -27.31 -7.20
C LEU A 54 -7.71 -26.17 -6.25
N ALA A 55 -7.35 -26.51 -5.01
CA ALA A 55 -7.07 -25.50 -3.97
C ALA A 55 -5.79 -24.71 -4.29
N ASP A 56 -4.69 -25.40 -4.56
CA ASP A 56 -3.40 -24.74 -4.79
C ASP A 56 -3.28 -24.12 -6.18
N GLY A 57 -3.92 -24.71 -7.21
CA GLY A 57 -4.00 -24.12 -8.54
C GLY A 57 -4.73 -22.78 -8.54
N ILE A 58 -5.86 -22.67 -7.81
CA ILE A 58 -6.56 -21.38 -7.63
C ILE A 58 -5.67 -20.37 -6.88
N ARG A 59 -5.04 -20.78 -5.78
CA ARG A 59 -4.16 -19.91 -5.00
C ARG A 59 -2.97 -19.42 -5.81
N LEU A 60 -2.32 -20.31 -6.56
CA LEU A 60 -1.17 -19.98 -7.39
C LEU A 60 -1.55 -19.06 -8.55
N ASN A 61 -2.66 -19.33 -9.24
CA ASN A 61 -3.17 -18.45 -10.29
C ASN A 61 -3.42 -17.02 -9.77
N ASN A 62 -4.03 -16.88 -8.59
CA ASN A 62 -4.27 -15.57 -7.98
C ASN A 62 -2.96 -14.86 -7.60
N ALA A 63 -1.97 -15.61 -7.08
CA ALA A 63 -0.67 -15.06 -6.74
C ALA A 63 0.13 -14.64 -7.98
N LEU A 64 0.04 -15.38 -9.08
CA LEU A 64 0.66 -15.02 -10.37
C LEU A 64 -0.01 -13.80 -11.02
N GLN A 65 -1.33 -13.72 -10.90
CA GLN A 65 -2.11 -12.59 -11.41
C GLN A 65 -2.07 -11.37 -10.50
N SER A 66 -1.31 -11.41 -9.38
CA SER A 66 -1.29 -10.41 -8.29
C SER A 66 -1.77 -9.05 -8.76
N LYS A 67 -3.09 -8.85 -8.67
CA LYS A 67 -3.68 -7.57 -9.00
C LYS A 67 -3.20 -6.66 -7.88
N ALA A 68 -2.58 -5.54 -8.24
CA ALA A 68 -2.35 -4.48 -7.28
C ALA A 68 -3.66 -4.30 -6.51
N ILE A 69 -3.64 -4.53 -5.19
CA ILE A 69 -4.82 -4.30 -4.37
C ILE A 69 -5.10 -2.81 -4.57
N ARG A 70 -6.27 -2.49 -5.12
CA ARG A 70 -6.62 -1.08 -5.33
C ARG A 70 -6.53 -0.42 -3.95
N PRO A 71 -5.85 0.73 -3.84
CA PRO A 71 -5.79 1.45 -2.57
C PRO A 71 -7.21 1.67 -2.08
N ARG A 72 -7.42 1.44 -0.78
CA ARG A 72 -8.73 1.53 -0.16
C ARG A 72 -9.19 2.98 -0.04
N LEU A 73 -8.24 3.92 -0.05
CA LEU A 73 -8.48 5.35 -0.09
C LEU A 73 -7.38 6.05 -0.88
N ILE A 74 -7.77 7.06 -1.65
CA ILE A 74 -6.86 8.00 -2.31
C ILE A 74 -7.19 9.38 -1.78
N ILE A 75 -6.20 10.09 -1.25
CA ILE A 75 -6.34 11.51 -0.89
C ILE A 75 -5.29 12.33 -1.62
N TYR A 76 -5.58 13.60 -1.86
CA TYR A 76 -4.67 14.54 -2.50
C TYR A 76 -4.23 15.57 -1.48
N VAL A 77 -2.92 15.75 -1.34
CA VAL A 77 -2.35 16.68 -0.34
C VAL A 77 -1.41 17.69 -1.00
N CYS A 78 -1.43 18.92 -0.51
CA CYS A 78 -0.45 19.96 -0.88
C CYS A 78 -0.03 20.73 0.38
N GLN A 79 1.04 21.52 0.28
CA GLN A 79 1.33 22.56 1.28
C GLN A 79 0.56 23.84 0.92
N GLU A 80 0.37 24.74 1.89
CA GLU A 80 -0.44 25.96 1.73
C GLU A 80 0.08 26.90 0.64
N SER A 81 1.39 26.87 0.37
CA SER A 81 2.04 27.64 -0.68
C SER A 81 2.12 26.92 -2.04
N ASP A 82 1.65 25.68 -2.13
CA ASP A 82 1.81 24.84 -3.32
C ASP A 82 0.49 24.71 -4.10
N SER A 83 0.62 24.73 -5.42
CA SER A 83 -0.49 24.47 -6.36
C SER A 83 -0.50 23.02 -6.86
N VAL A 84 0.55 22.26 -6.54
CA VAL A 84 0.72 20.87 -6.94
C VAL A 84 0.27 19.95 -5.82
N TYR A 85 -0.67 19.05 -6.15
CA TYR A 85 -1.16 18.03 -5.24
C TYR A 85 -0.40 16.73 -5.44
N HIS A 86 -0.08 16.09 -4.32
CA HIS A 86 0.50 14.76 -4.26
C HIS A 86 -0.59 13.75 -3.90
N ALA A 87 -0.72 12.69 -4.69
CA ALA A 87 -1.64 11.61 -4.40
C ALA A 87 -1.04 10.69 -3.34
N LEU A 88 -1.76 10.53 -2.22
CA LEU A 88 -1.46 9.53 -1.20
C LEU A 88 -2.46 8.37 -1.32
N TYR A 89 -1.92 7.19 -1.57
CA TYR A 89 -2.68 5.96 -1.71
C TYR A 89 -2.59 5.18 -0.40
N LEU A 90 -3.69 4.93 0.30
CA LEU A 90 -3.70 4.17 1.53
C LEU A 90 -4.21 2.74 1.27
N GLU A 91 -3.36 1.76 1.52
CA GLU A 91 -3.68 0.33 1.41
C GLU A 91 -4.31 -0.19 2.71
N HIS A 92 -3.82 0.32 3.83
CA HIS A 92 -4.19 -0.04 5.19
C HIS A 92 -4.68 1.22 5.89
N LEU A 93 -5.98 1.52 5.78
CA LEU A 93 -6.70 2.70 6.31
C LEU A 93 -6.43 2.94 7.81
N THR A 94 -5.23 3.41 8.11
CA THR A 94 -4.64 3.50 9.45
C THR A 94 -3.89 4.81 9.56
N SER A 95 -3.91 5.41 10.75
CA SER A 95 -3.22 6.67 11.01
C SER A 95 -1.71 6.53 10.82
N GLN A 96 -1.16 5.37 11.18
CA GLN A 96 0.25 5.04 10.99
C GLN A 96 0.68 5.05 9.52
N GLU A 97 -0.09 4.42 8.62
CA GLU A 97 0.24 4.42 7.18
C GLU A 97 0.23 5.85 6.62
N LEU A 98 -0.79 6.64 6.98
CA LEU A 98 -0.89 8.03 6.55
C LEU A 98 0.30 8.85 7.04
N LEU A 99 0.68 8.69 8.31
CA LEU A 99 1.82 9.37 8.92
C LEU A 99 3.11 9.03 8.18
N GLU A 100 3.39 7.75 7.94
CA GLU A 100 4.59 7.30 7.23
C GLU A 100 4.65 7.88 5.81
N LYS A 101 3.51 7.95 5.11
CA LYS A 101 3.43 8.53 3.76
C LYS A 101 3.63 10.04 3.77
N LEU A 102 3.06 10.76 4.72
CA LEU A 102 3.28 12.21 4.88
C LEU A 102 4.73 12.50 5.27
N ALA A 103 5.29 11.74 6.20
CA ALA A 103 6.68 11.87 6.63
C ALA A 103 7.64 11.68 5.45
N LYS A 104 7.41 10.64 4.65
CA LYS A 104 8.16 10.37 3.43
C LYS A 104 7.99 11.47 2.39
N LEU A 105 6.77 11.98 2.19
CA LEU A 105 6.48 13.02 1.21
C LEU A 105 7.21 14.33 1.54
N TYR A 106 7.25 14.71 2.82
CA TYR A 106 7.87 15.95 3.28
C TYR A 106 9.29 15.79 3.81
N ASN A 107 9.89 14.61 3.63
CA ASN A 107 11.26 14.30 4.04
C ASN A 107 11.55 14.61 5.52
N VAL A 108 10.61 14.25 6.40
CA VAL A 108 10.73 14.37 7.87
C VAL A 108 10.74 12.97 8.50
N SER A 109 11.34 12.84 9.68
CA SER A 109 11.34 11.56 10.40
C SER A 109 9.93 11.27 10.91
N GLY A 110 9.44 10.03 10.74
CA GLY A 110 8.15 9.61 11.27
C GLY A 110 8.07 9.74 12.81
N GLU A 111 9.21 9.63 13.50
CA GLU A 111 9.30 9.83 14.96
C GLU A 111 9.07 11.28 15.38
N GLN A 112 9.20 12.23 14.45
CA GLN A 112 8.97 13.65 14.68
C GLN A 112 7.50 14.04 14.47
N ILE A 113 6.64 13.18 13.94
CA ILE A 113 5.20 13.45 13.82
C ILE A 113 4.48 12.72 14.95
N GLY A 114 3.93 13.47 15.91
CA GLY A 114 3.27 12.91 17.08
C GLY A 114 1.79 12.60 16.85
N GLU A 115 1.06 13.51 16.20
CA GLU A 115 -0.39 13.43 16.07
C GLU A 115 -0.86 13.96 14.72
N LEU A 116 -1.88 13.30 14.17
CA LEU A 116 -2.57 13.70 12.94
C LEU A 116 -3.97 14.21 13.27
N TYR A 117 -4.33 15.35 12.71
CA TYR A 117 -5.64 15.97 12.84
C TYR A 117 -6.22 16.29 11.48
N CYS A 118 -7.54 16.32 11.37
CA CYS A 118 -8.24 16.99 10.27
C CYS A 118 -9.12 18.11 10.81
N GLN A 119 -9.37 19.11 9.98
CA GLN A 119 -10.30 20.17 10.30
C GLN A 119 -11.75 19.68 10.13
N GLY A 120 -12.49 19.63 11.23
CA GLY A 120 -13.91 19.31 11.27
C GLY A 120 -14.81 20.54 11.13
N PRO A 121 -16.13 20.36 11.29
CA PRO A 121 -17.10 21.44 11.26
C PRO A 121 -16.74 22.57 12.22
N SER A 122 -16.97 23.82 11.81
CA SER A 122 -16.67 25.00 12.63
C SER A 122 -15.21 25.13 13.07
N GLY A 123 -14.27 24.48 12.36
CA GLY A 123 -12.84 24.63 12.58
C GLY A 123 -12.27 23.80 13.73
N ILE A 124 -13.04 22.86 14.30
CA ILE A 124 -12.54 21.97 15.35
C ILE A 124 -11.45 21.03 14.81
N TYR A 125 -10.49 20.64 15.65
CA TYR A 125 -9.47 19.66 15.28
C TYR A 125 -9.93 18.27 15.71
N VAL A 126 -10.13 17.40 14.73
CA VAL A 126 -10.54 16.00 14.93
C VAL A 126 -9.31 15.13 14.79
N LEU A 127 -9.02 14.31 15.81
CA LEU A 127 -7.90 13.37 15.76
C LEU A 127 -8.16 12.33 14.65
N LEU A 128 -7.19 12.15 13.76
CA LEU A 128 -7.24 11.15 12.69
C LEU A 128 -6.79 9.80 13.23
N ASN A 129 -7.75 9.01 13.68
CA ASN A 129 -7.57 7.58 13.95
C ASN A 129 -8.03 6.73 12.75
N ASP A 130 -7.86 5.42 12.86
CA ASP A 130 -8.21 4.46 11.81
C ASP A 130 -9.71 4.51 11.44
N GLU A 131 -10.59 4.76 12.41
CA GLU A 131 -12.04 4.86 12.18
C GLU A 131 -12.41 6.11 11.38
N VAL A 132 -11.81 7.26 11.69
CA VAL A 132 -12.02 8.50 10.95
C VAL A 132 -11.50 8.34 9.51
N LEU A 133 -10.34 7.71 9.32
CA LEU A 133 -9.79 7.44 7.98
C LEU A 133 -10.67 6.51 7.15
N GLN A 134 -11.30 5.51 7.78
CA GLN A 134 -12.23 4.62 7.09
C GLN A 134 -13.49 5.32 6.58
N ASN A 135 -13.86 6.45 7.18
CA ASN A 135 -15.03 7.25 6.80
C ASN A 135 -14.69 8.43 5.89
N MET A 136 -13.41 8.62 5.54
CA MET A 136 -13.01 9.67 4.61
C MET A 136 -13.51 9.39 3.19
N SER A 137 -13.91 10.46 2.49
CA SER A 137 -14.31 10.37 1.08
C SER A 137 -13.09 10.12 0.18
N GLU A 138 -13.26 9.24 -0.81
CA GLU A 138 -12.27 9.05 -1.86
C GLU A 138 -12.00 10.38 -2.58
N GLN A 139 -10.74 10.60 -2.96
CA GLN A 139 -10.29 11.75 -3.74
C GLN A 139 -10.49 13.10 -3.04
N SER A 140 -10.62 13.09 -1.70
CA SER A 140 -10.62 14.30 -0.89
C SER A 140 -9.30 15.06 -0.99
N ARG A 141 -9.38 16.39 -0.95
CA ARG A 141 -8.26 17.33 -1.09
C ARG A 141 -7.95 18.00 0.24
N PHE A 142 -6.68 18.02 0.62
CA PHE A 142 -6.24 18.61 1.88
C PHE A 142 -5.00 19.49 1.71
N CYS A 143 -4.99 20.62 2.41
CA CYS A 143 -3.78 21.37 2.71
C CYS A 143 -3.16 20.79 3.98
N VAL A 144 -1.87 20.49 3.96
CA VAL A 144 -1.11 19.99 5.10
C VAL A 144 -0.42 21.14 5.81
N GLU A 145 -0.65 21.25 7.11
CA GLU A 145 0.01 22.22 7.99
C GLU A 145 0.71 21.49 9.14
N ALA A 146 1.96 21.87 9.43
CA ALA A 146 2.69 21.38 10.58
C ALA A 146 2.62 22.40 11.72
N MET A 147 2.12 21.97 12.87
CA MET A 147 2.06 22.75 14.10
C MET A 147 3.09 22.19 15.08
N LYS A 148 3.91 23.05 15.69
CA LYS A 148 4.83 22.61 16.74
C LYS A 148 4.04 22.31 18.02
N SER A 149 4.29 21.18 18.67
CA SER A 149 3.71 20.92 19.98
C SER A 149 4.35 21.81 21.05
N GLU A 150 3.56 22.35 21.97
CA GLU A 150 4.06 23.13 23.11
C GLU A 150 4.71 22.25 24.19
N THR A 151 4.37 20.96 24.22
CA THR A 151 4.73 20.02 25.29
C THR A 151 5.72 18.94 24.84
N SER A 152 6.02 18.86 23.54
CA SER A 152 6.85 17.82 22.93
C SER A 152 7.67 18.41 21.78
N ASP A 153 8.85 17.83 21.50
CA ASP A 153 9.63 18.16 20.29
C ASP A 153 9.01 17.58 19.01
N GLN A 154 7.86 16.91 19.11
CA GLN A 154 7.11 16.39 17.98
C GLN A 154 6.20 17.45 17.35
N TYR A 155 6.07 17.37 16.03
CA TYR A 155 5.12 18.12 15.22
C TYR A 155 3.76 17.43 15.24
N LYS A 156 2.71 18.25 15.27
CA LYS A 156 1.33 17.86 15.00
C LYS A 156 1.03 18.23 13.55
N VAL A 157 0.39 17.35 12.81
CA VAL A 157 0.03 17.59 11.40
C VAL A 157 -1.47 17.79 11.30
N LEU A 158 -1.89 18.89 10.68
CA LEU A 158 -3.29 19.23 10.43
C LEU A 158 -3.60 19.13 8.93
N LEU A 159 -4.63 18.37 8.59
CA LEU A 159 -5.23 18.30 7.25
C LEU A 159 -6.43 19.24 7.17
N LYS A 160 -6.29 20.38 6.49
CA LYS A 160 -7.38 21.32 6.22
C LYS A 160 -8.06 20.94 4.92
N SER A 161 -9.37 20.69 4.97
CA SER A 161 -10.14 20.33 3.77
C SER A 161 -10.17 21.49 2.77
N ILE A 162 -9.94 21.19 1.49
CA ILE A 162 -10.04 22.15 0.39
C ILE A 162 -11.27 21.77 -0.44
N SER A 163 -12.25 22.69 -0.49
CA SER A 163 -13.46 22.58 -1.31
C SER A 163 -13.17 22.45 -2.80
#